data_AF-A0A242MVA7-F1
#
_entry.id   AF-A0A242MVA7-F1
#
_cell.length_a   1.000
_cell.length_b   1.000
_cell.length_c   1.000
_cell.angle_alpha   90.00
_cell.angle_beta   90.00
_cell.angle_gamma   90.00
#
_symmetry.space_group_name_H-M   'P 1'
#
loop_
_entity.id
_entity.type
_entity.pdbx_description
1 polymer ?
#
loop_
_entity_poly.entity_id
_entity_poly.type
_entity_poly.pdbx_seq_one_letter_code
_entity_poly.pdbx_strand_id
1 'polypeptide(L)'
;MRGKKRLTAQEFETIRPYLSRLKERNIHAIYQILVEGRKQTDVADELGVTTKAVSQMVGKAWQSHIERGERPEGWMSLSVTLPPDMAEIVKDMERKARENLTKGHS
;
A
#
# COMPACT_ATOMS: atom_id res chain seq x y z
N MET A 1 15.35 7.40 -2.05
CA MET A 1 14.13 6.91 -2.73
C MET A 1 13.12 6.51 -1.65
N ARG A 2 11.91 7.07 -1.63
CA ARG A 2 10.85 6.60 -0.69
C ARG A 2 10.51 5.15 -1.08
N GLY A 3 10.48 4.24 -0.11
CA GLY A 3 10.16 2.83 -0.35
C GLY A 3 8.87 2.68 -1.16
N LYS A 4 8.84 1.70 -2.07
CA LYS A 4 7.64 1.43 -2.87
C LYS A 4 6.53 1.01 -1.91
N LYS A 5 5.45 1.78 -1.86
CA LYS A 5 4.24 1.46 -1.08
C LYS A 5 3.64 0.15 -1.62
N ARG A 6 3.43 -0.83 -0.74
CA ARG A 6 2.96 -2.17 -1.07
C ARG A 6 1.90 -2.60 -0.08
N LEU A 7 0.85 -3.24 -0.56
CA LEU A 7 -0.18 -3.89 0.25
C LEU A 7 -0.26 -5.36 -0.13
N THR A 8 -0.66 -6.21 0.81
CA THR A 8 -1.18 -7.54 0.51
C THR A 8 -2.58 -7.44 -0.08
N ALA A 9 -3.05 -8.52 -0.73
CA ALA A 9 -4.43 -8.57 -1.23
C ALA A 9 -5.45 -8.43 -0.08
N GLN A 10 -5.18 -9.05 1.07
CA GLN A 10 -6.03 -8.95 2.25
C GLN A 10 -6.13 -7.50 2.76
N GLU A 11 -5.00 -6.81 2.93
CA GLU A 11 -4.99 -5.41 3.35
C GLU A 11 -5.71 -4.49 2.36
N PHE A 12 -5.64 -4.81 1.06
CA PHE A 12 -6.37 -4.08 0.04
C PHE A 12 -7.88 -4.27 0.18
N GLU A 13 -8.35 -5.50 0.39
CA GLU A 13 -9.77 -5.78 0.60
C GLU A 13 -10.30 -5.09 1.87
N THR A 14 -9.51 -5.01 2.95
CA THR A 14 -9.90 -4.26 4.14
C THR A 14 -10.12 -2.76 3.84
N ILE A 15 -9.33 -2.17 2.92
CA ILE A 15 -9.50 -0.75 2.58
C ILE A 15 -10.50 -0.49 1.46
N ARG A 16 -10.86 -1.52 0.67
CA ARG A 16 -11.73 -1.42 -0.50
C ARG A 16 -13.07 -0.73 -0.22
N PRO A 17 -13.79 -0.98 0.91
CA PRO A 17 -15.01 -0.26 1.24
C PRO A 17 -14.85 1.27 1.31
N TYR A 18 -13.67 1.74 1.72
CA TYR A 18 -13.36 3.16 1.83
C TYR A 18 -12.95 3.80 0.49
N LEU A 19 -12.75 2.99 -0.55
CA LEU A 19 -12.47 3.44 -1.92
C LEU A 19 -13.73 3.52 -2.79
N SER A 20 -14.91 3.22 -2.24
CA SER A 20 -16.21 3.15 -2.94
C SER A 20 -16.61 4.39 -3.73
N ARG A 21 -16.02 5.56 -3.46
CA ARG A 21 -16.22 6.79 -4.24
C ARG A 21 -15.49 6.79 -5.59
N LEU A 22 -14.58 5.85 -5.81
CA LEU A 22 -13.83 5.69 -7.06
C LEU A 22 -14.58 4.73 -7.98
N LYS A 23 -14.41 4.93 -9.30
CA LYS A 23 -14.91 3.97 -10.30
C LYS A 23 -14.16 2.64 -10.16
N GLU A 24 -14.80 1.51 -10.45
CA GLU A 24 -14.16 0.19 -10.33
C GLU A 24 -12.85 0.08 -11.15
N ARG A 25 -12.81 0.70 -12.34
CA ARG A 25 -11.58 0.82 -13.16
C ARG A 25 -10.41 1.42 -12.37
N ASN A 26 -10.68 2.43 -11.56
CA ASN A 26 -9.68 3.10 -10.74
C ASN A 26 -9.30 2.25 -9.52
N ILE A 27 -10.26 1.55 -8.92
CA ILE A 27 -9.99 0.61 -7.82
C ILE A 27 -9.07 -0.52 -8.30
N HIS A 28 -9.35 -1.10 -9.47
CA HIS A 28 -8.51 -2.10 -10.10
C HIS A 28 -7.09 -1.59 -10.38
N ALA A 29 -6.95 -0.37 -10.90
CA ALA A 29 -5.64 0.25 -11.13
C ALA A 29 -4.83 0.42 -9.82
N ILE A 30 -5.48 0.78 -8.71
CA ILE A 30 -4.81 0.86 -7.41
C ILE A 30 -4.35 -0.53 -6.96
N TYR A 31 -5.18 -1.56 -7.13
CA TYR A 31 -4.82 -2.95 -6.83
C TYR A 31 -3.57 -3.38 -7.60
N GLN A 32 -3.53 -3.14 -8.91
CA GLN A 32 -2.38 -3.46 -9.75
C GLN A 32 -1.08 -2.79 -9.27
N ILE A 33 -1.17 -1.56 -8.77
CA ILE A 33 0.01 -0.83 -8.29
C ILE A 33 0.42 -1.28 -6.89
N LEU A 34 -0.51 -1.30 -5.93
CA LEU A 34 -0.21 -1.54 -4.52
C LEU A 34 -0.02 -3.03 -4.23
N VAL A 35 -0.77 -3.92 -4.88
CA VAL A 35 -0.76 -5.37 -4.63
C VAL A 35 0.05 -6.14 -5.67
N GLU A 36 -0.08 -5.85 -6.97
CA GLU A 36 0.68 -6.56 -8.01
C GLU A 36 2.05 -5.91 -8.30
N GLY A 37 2.25 -4.66 -7.89
CA GLY A 37 3.55 -3.99 -7.98
C GLY A 37 3.83 -3.38 -9.35
N ARG A 38 2.80 -3.21 -10.17
CA ARG A 38 2.90 -2.55 -11.48
C ARG A 38 3.36 -1.10 -11.33
N LYS A 39 4.07 -0.61 -12.34
CA LYS A 39 4.55 0.78 -12.36
C LYS A 39 3.37 1.73 -12.56
N GLN A 40 3.39 2.86 -11.86
CA GLN A 40 2.36 3.90 -12.01
C GLN A 40 2.33 4.51 -13.42
N THR A 41 3.47 4.52 -14.12
CA THR A 41 3.57 4.98 -15.52
C THR A 41 2.74 4.11 -16.44
N ASP A 42 2.96 2.80 -16.39
CA ASP A 42 2.32 1.84 -17.29
C ASP A 42 0.80 1.84 -17.08
N VAL A 43 0.36 1.92 -15.81
CA VAL A 43 -1.06 2.04 -15.48
C VAL A 43 -1.65 3.40 -15.88
N ALA A 44 -0.88 4.49 -15.85
CA ALA A 44 -1.34 5.79 -16.31
C ALA A 44 -1.63 5.79 -17.81
N ASP A 45 -0.75 5.17 -18.59
CA ASP A 45 -0.88 5.04 -20.05
C ASP A 45 -2.13 4.21 -20.42
N GLU A 46 -2.35 3.07 -19.75
CA GLU A 46 -3.56 2.24 -19.92
C GLU A 46 -4.85 2.93 -19.48
N LEU A 47 -4.76 3.80 -18.47
CA LEU A 47 -5.90 4.58 -18.01
C LEU A 47 -6.20 5.79 -18.92
N GLY A 48 -5.24 6.22 -19.74
CA GLY A 48 -5.33 7.45 -20.52
C GLY A 48 -5.31 8.70 -19.63
N VAL A 49 -4.59 8.65 -18.50
CA VAL A 49 -4.50 9.74 -17.52
C VAL A 49 -3.05 10.07 -17.20
N THR A 50 -2.82 11.19 -16.52
CA THR A 50 -1.45 11.57 -16.13
C THR A 50 -0.92 10.69 -14.99
N THR A 51 0.39 10.43 -14.96
CA THR A 51 1.05 9.74 -13.83
C THR A 51 0.82 10.46 -12.50
N LYS A 52 0.66 11.79 -12.51
CA LYS A 52 0.31 12.59 -11.32
C LYS A 52 -1.07 12.23 -10.78
N ALA A 53 -2.07 12.03 -11.64
CA ALA A 53 -3.41 11.60 -11.23
C ALA A 53 -3.38 10.20 -10.60
N VAL A 54 -2.62 9.27 -11.20
CA VAL A 54 -2.39 7.93 -10.60
C VAL A 54 -1.71 8.04 -9.25
N SER A 55 -0.67 8.87 -9.13
CA SER A 55 0.06 9.07 -7.88
C SER A 55 -0.83 9.60 -6.75
N GLN A 56 -1.72 10.55 -7.05
CA GLN A 56 -2.70 11.07 -6.08
C GLN A 56 -3.69 9.99 -5.64
N MET A 57 -4.19 9.20 -6.58
CA MET A 57 -5.14 8.12 -6.33
C MET A 57 -4.53 7.02 -5.45
N VAL A 58 -3.32 6.56 -5.79
CA VAL A 58 -2.55 5.62 -4.96
C VAL A 58 -2.23 6.20 -3.59
N GLY A 59 -1.92 7.51 -3.53
CA GLY A 59 -1.69 8.23 -2.30
C GLY A 59 -2.91 8.19 -1.37
N LYS A 60 -4.11 8.41 -1.89
CA LYS A 60 -5.37 8.33 -1.11
C LYS A 60 -5.62 6.93 -0.59
N ALA A 61 -5.46 5.89 -1.42
CA ALA A 61 -5.63 4.51 -0.97
C ALA A 61 -4.63 4.12 0.13
N TRP A 62 -3.38 4.58 0.01
CA TRP A 62 -2.38 4.39 1.05
C TRP A 62 -2.73 5.09 2.36
N GLN A 63 -3.31 6.29 2.31
CA GLN A 63 -3.80 6.96 3.52
C GLN A 63 -4.96 6.20 4.16
N SER A 64 -5.92 5.70 3.36
CA SER A 64 -6.99 4.83 3.86
C SER A 64 -6.44 3.60 4.56
N HIS A 65 -5.36 3.00 4.05
CA HIS A 65 -4.67 1.90 4.73
C HIS A 65 -4.05 2.31 6.07
N ILE A 66 -3.36 3.44 6.13
CA ILE A 66 -2.79 3.95 7.38
C ILE A 66 -3.88 4.21 8.43
N GLU A 67 -4.99 4.84 8.02
CA GLU A 67 -6.05 5.25 8.92
C GLU A 67 -6.98 4.10 9.34
N ARG A 68 -7.26 3.17 8.42
CA ARG A 68 -8.40 2.23 8.52
C ARG A 68 -8.05 0.79 8.16
N GLY A 69 -6.82 0.53 7.74
CA GLY A 69 -6.37 -0.84 7.45
C GLY A 69 -6.41 -1.69 8.70
N GLU A 70 -6.77 -2.96 8.54
CA GLU A 70 -6.60 -3.94 9.62
C GLU A 70 -5.11 -4.05 9.95
N ARG A 71 -4.84 -4.01 11.24
CA ARG A 71 -3.54 -4.38 11.78
C ARG A 71 -3.64 -5.84 12.20
N PRO A 72 -2.61 -6.66 11.99
CA PRO A 72 -2.58 -7.97 12.60
C PRO A 72 -2.81 -7.86 14.11
N GLU A 73 -3.40 -8.89 14.72
CA GLU A 73 -3.67 -8.87 16.16
C GLU A 73 -2.38 -8.59 16.95
N GLY A 74 -2.46 -7.65 17.90
CA GLY A 74 -1.30 -7.20 18.68
C GLY A 74 -0.36 -6.21 17.98
N TRP A 75 -0.65 -5.78 16.75
CA TRP A 75 0.17 -4.79 16.03
C TRP A 75 -0.32 -3.35 16.23
N MET A 76 0.63 -2.41 16.28
CA MET A 76 0.36 -0.98 16.34
C MET A 76 1.09 -0.21 15.23
N SER A 77 0.53 0.92 14.80
CA SER A 77 1.17 1.83 13.85
C SER A 77 1.67 3.08 14.59
N LEU A 78 2.88 3.53 14.28
CA LEU A 78 3.47 4.74 14.85
C LEU A 78 4.17 5.57 13.76
N SER A 79 4.17 6.89 13.92
CA SER A 79 4.85 7.83 13.01
C SER A 79 6.05 8.44 13.73
N VAL A 80 7.25 8.27 13.15
CA VAL A 80 8.52 8.73 13.73
C VAL A 80 9.37 9.44 12.67
N THR A 81 10.20 10.39 13.12
CA THR A 81 11.19 11.07 12.27
C THR A 81 12.57 10.50 12.59
N LEU A 82 13.23 9.90 11.61
CA LEU A 82 14.50 9.17 11.78
C LEU A 82 15.50 9.50 10.67
N PRO A 83 16.81 9.38 10.95
CA PRO A 83 17.85 9.34 9.91
C PRO A 83 17.63 8.21 8.87
N PRO A 84 18.12 8.35 7.62
CA PRO A 84 17.83 7.40 6.54
C PRO A 84 18.26 5.95 6.81
N ASP A 85 19.42 5.76 7.42
CA ASP A 85 19.97 4.46 7.82
C ASP A 85 19.07 3.75 8.85
N MET A 86 18.58 4.47 9.86
CA MET A 86 17.65 3.94 10.85
C MET A 86 16.27 3.63 10.25
N ALA A 87 15.81 4.44 9.30
CA ALA A 87 14.55 4.18 8.60
C ALA A 87 14.58 2.89 7.78
N GLU A 88 15.72 2.50 7.20
CA GLU A 88 15.85 1.22 6.51
C GLU A 88 15.75 0.03 7.49
N ILE A 89 16.31 0.16 8.70
CA ILE A 89 16.20 -0.88 9.75
C ILE A 89 14.72 -1.11 10.11
N VAL A 90 13.95 -0.05 10.36
CA VAL A 90 12.53 -0.16 10.73
C VAL A 90 11.71 -0.80 9.59
N LYS A 91 11.99 -0.46 8.32
CA LYS A 91 11.34 -1.09 7.17
C LYS A 91 11.66 -2.59 7.05
N ASP A 92 12.91 -2.96 7.31
CA ASP A 92 13.32 -4.37 7.30
C ASP A 92 12.68 -5.15 8.46
N MET A 93 12.54 -4.54 9.64
CA MET A 93 11.82 -5.13 10.78
C MET A 93 10.35 -5.39 10.43
N GLU A 94 9.65 -4.40 9.86
CA GLU A 94 8.26 -4.56 9.42
C GLU A 94 8.12 -5.69 8.39
N ARG A 95 9.01 -5.72 7.38
CA ARG A 95 8.99 -6.75 6.33
C ARG A 95 9.12 -8.15 6.92
N LYS A 96 10.11 -8.38 7.80
CA LYS A 96 10.33 -9.67 8.45
C LYS A 96 9.14 -10.09 9.32
N ALA A 97 8.57 -9.15 10.08
CA ALA A 97 7.39 -9.42 10.90
C ALA A 97 6.19 -9.86 10.05
N ARG A 98 6.02 -9.27 8.86
CA ARG A 98 4.97 -9.65 7.89
C ARG A 98 5.23 -11.00 7.22
N GLU A 99 6.47 -11.30 6.84
CA GLU A 99 6.83 -12.62 6.30
C GLU A 99 6.56 -13.74 7.32
N ASN A 100 6.81 -13.48 8.60
CA ASN A 100 6.53 -14.44 9.67
C ASN A 100 5.04 -14.70 9.86
N LEU A 101 4.17 -13.70 9.68
CA LEU A 101 2.71 -13.89 9.68
C LEU A 101 2.28 -14.85 8.56
N THR A 102 2.85 -14.71 7.36
CA THR A 102 2.50 -15.57 6.22
C THR A 102 2.99 -17.01 6.36
N LYS A 103 4.07 -17.25 7.12
CA LYS A 103 4.65 -18.58 7.35
C LYS A 103 3.98 -19.34 8.49
N GLY A 104 3.27 -18.66 9.40
CA GLY A 104 2.56 -19.27 10.53
C GLY A 104 1.16 -19.81 10.19
N HIS A 105 0.77 -19.86 8.91
CA HIS A 105 -0.52 -20.40 8.43
C HIS A 105 -0.33 -21.59 7.47
N SER A 106 0.79 -22.30 7.54
CA SER A 106 1.04 -23.55 6.82
C SER A 106 1.19 -24.73 7.77
#